data_AF-A0A8T3LL33-F1
#
_entry.id   AF-A0A8T3LL33-F1
#
_cell.length_a   1.000
_cell.length_b   1.000
_cell.length_c   1.000
_cell.angle_alpha   90.00
_cell.angle_beta   90.00
_cell.angle_gamma   90.00
#
_symmetry.space_group_name_H-M   'P 1'
#
loop_
_entity.id
_entity.type
_entity.pdbx_description
1 polymer ?
#
loop_
_entity_poly.entity_id
_entity_poly.type
_entity_poly.pdbx_seq_one_letter_code
_entity_poly.pdbx_strand_id
1 'polypeptide(L)'
;MGSTTIRSSFDPTGGEPVRLPSAMAPLTLETLDLHCGGEPLRWIRSGFPAIPDAPILERRRWVREHADHIRRIAMYEPRGHRDMYGAFVLPPHRPDADLAVLFMHNEGYSTMCGHGTIALAAALVEQGFVVAEVPETVIRFEAPAGLISASVASSVDPTSGLPSVSGVRFTNVPSYLAASDLRL
;
A
#
# COMPACT_ATOMS: atom_id res chain seq x y z
N MET A 1 -16.98 -24.13 24.02
CA MET A 1 -18.30 -23.47 23.85
C MET A 1 -18.11 -22.34 22.85
N GLY A 2 -18.68 -22.27 21.66
CA GLY A 2 -19.29 -23.24 20.76
C GLY A 2 -18.86 -22.84 19.33
N SER A 3 -18.56 -23.82 18.48
CA SER A 3 -18.20 -23.59 17.07
C SER A 3 -19.45 -23.20 16.30
N THR A 4 -19.56 -21.96 15.84
CA THR A 4 -20.63 -21.53 14.95
C THR A 4 -20.41 -22.13 13.56
N THR A 5 -21.10 -23.23 13.26
CA THR A 5 -21.19 -23.79 11.92
C THR A 5 -22.09 -22.90 11.06
N ILE A 6 -21.50 -22.15 10.13
CA ILE A 6 -22.27 -21.52 9.05
C ILE A 6 -22.75 -22.65 8.13
N ARG A 7 -24.04 -23.01 8.22
CA ARG A 7 -24.67 -23.88 7.23
C ARG A 7 -24.97 -23.06 5.98
N SER A 8 -24.17 -23.22 4.92
CA SER A 8 -24.60 -22.79 3.59
C SER A 8 -25.72 -23.70 3.12
N SER A 9 -26.93 -23.17 3.00
CA SER A 9 -28.14 -23.90 2.59
C SER A 9 -28.18 -24.16 1.08
N PHE A 10 -27.15 -24.79 0.52
CA PHE A 10 -27.21 -25.27 -0.86
C PHE A 10 -26.30 -26.51 -1.04
N ASP A 11 -26.91 -27.69 -1.00
CA ASP A 11 -26.33 -28.92 -1.54
C ASP A 11 -27.46 -29.79 -2.12
N PRO A 12 -27.60 -29.91 -3.46
CA PRO A 12 -28.60 -30.75 -4.10
C PRO A 12 -28.19 -32.23 -4.21
N THR A 13 -27.01 -32.64 -3.75
CA THR A 13 -26.53 -34.02 -3.89
C THR A 13 -25.85 -34.47 -2.61
N GLY A 14 -26.56 -35.24 -1.77
CA GLY A 14 -26.18 -35.63 -0.41
C GLY A 14 -24.87 -36.43 -0.25
N GLY A 15 -23.74 -35.82 -0.57
CA GLY A 15 -22.41 -36.27 -0.23
C GLY A 15 -21.99 -35.77 1.15
N GLU A 16 -21.12 -36.52 1.82
CA GLU A 16 -20.47 -36.09 3.06
C GLU A 16 -19.76 -34.73 2.84
N PRO A 17 -19.90 -33.75 3.77
CA PRO A 17 -19.20 -32.48 3.65
C PRO A 17 -17.69 -32.72 3.61
N VAL A 18 -17.04 -32.24 2.55
CA VAL A 18 -15.59 -32.35 2.36
C VAL A 18 -14.90 -31.66 3.53
N ARG A 19 -14.38 -32.44 4.48
CA ARG A 19 -13.54 -31.93 5.56
C ARG A 19 -12.15 -31.63 4.99
N LEU A 20 -11.91 -30.36 4.70
CA LEU A 20 -10.56 -29.89 4.43
C LEU A 20 -9.69 -30.19 5.67
N PRO A 21 -8.46 -30.70 5.48
CA PRO A 21 -7.52 -30.88 6.59
C PRO A 21 -7.38 -29.58 7.35
N SER A 22 -7.05 -29.64 8.65
CA SER A 22 -6.80 -28.48 9.53
C SER A 22 -5.76 -27.55 8.89
N ALA A 23 -6.23 -26.64 8.04
CA ALA A 23 -5.41 -25.82 7.19
C ALA A 23 -4.77 -24.75 8.07
N MET A 24 -3.49 -24.46 7.81
CA MET A 24 -2.93 -23.15 8.14
C MET A 24 -3.94 -22.11 7.65
N ALA A 25 -4.27 -21.15 8.51
CA ALA A 25 -5.23 -20.11 8.16
C ALA A 25 -4.85 -19.51 6.79
N PRO A 26 -5.81 -19.32 5.88
CA PRO A 26 -5.51 -18.78 4.55
C PRO A 26 -4.82 -17.42 4.69
N LEU A 27 -3.86 -17.14 3.81
CA LEU A 27 -3.28 -15.80 3.70
C LEU A 27 -4.40 -14.83 3.31
N THR A 28 -4.68 -13.88 4.19
CA THR A 28 -5.67 -12.81 3.97
C THR A 28 -4.93 -11.49 3.89
N LEU A 29 -5.13 -10.77 2.79
CA LEU A 29 -4.63 -9.41 2.61
C LEU A 29 -5.83 -8.46 2.64
N GLU A 30 -5.79 -7.46 3.52
CA GLU A 30 -6.74 -6.35 3.47
C GLU A 30 -6.14 -5.24 2.63
N THR A 31 -6.89 -4.77 1.63
CA THR A 31 -6.40 -3.73 0.72
C THR A 31 -7.41 -2.61 0.55
N LEU A 32 -6.91 -1.41 0.30
CA LEU A 32 -7.67 -0.27 -0.21
C LEU A 32 -7.14 0.04 -1.61
N ASP A 33 -8.01 -0.05 -2.61
CA ASP A 33 -7.67 0.25 -4.00
C ASP A 33 -7.98 1.72 -4.29
N LEU A 34 -6.99 2.42 -4.85
CA LEU A 34 -6.98 3.86 -5.10
C LEU A 34 -6.52 4.11 -6.53
N HIS A 35 -6.65 5.35 -7.00
CA HIS A 35 -6.02 5.77 -8.25
C HIS A 35 -5.58 7.23 -8.18
N CYS A 36 -4.56 7.59 -8.97
CA CYS A 36 -4.16 8.97 -9.21
C CYS A 36 -3.85 9.15 -10.69
N GLY A 37 -4.56 10.05 -11.37
CA GLY A 37 -4.39 10.24 -12.82
C GLY A 37 -4.78 9.01 -13.65
N GLY A 38 -5.61 8.12 -13.10
CA GLY A 38 -6.01 6.84 -13.72
C GLY A 38 -5.07 5.67 -13.41
N GLU A 39 -3.88 5.94 -12.88
CA GLU A 39 -2.93 4.89 -12.50
C GLU A 39 -3.33 4.27 -11.15
N PRO A 40 -3.44 2.93 -11.05
CA PRO A 40 -3.93 2.26 -9.85
C PRO A 40 -2.90 2.29 -8.72
N LEU A 41 -3.38 2.23 -7.48
CA LEU A 41 -2.58 1.93 -6.30
C LEU A 41 -3.39 1.05 -5.34
N ARG A 42 -2.94 -0.18 -5.14
CA ARG A 42 -3.42 -1.10 -4.11
C ARG A 42 -2.63 -0.93 -2.84
N TRP A 43 -3.18 -0.23 -1.85
CA TRP A 43 -2.58 -0.12 -0.53
C TRP A 43 -2.92 -1.36 0.30
N ILE A 44 -1.91 -2.18 0.60
CA ILE A 44 -2.03 -3.34 1.50
C ILE A 44 -1.94 -2.85 2.95
N ARG A 45 -3.04 -3.02 3.69
CA ARG A 45 -3.22 -2.54 5.07
C ARG A 45 -2.90 -3.62 6.11
N SER A 46 -3.12 -4.89 5.77
CA SER A 46 -2.79 -6.02 6.65
C SER A 46 -2.47 -7.28 5.86
N GLY A 47 -1.84 -8.26 6.53
CA GLY A 47 -1.49 -9.56 5.95
C GLY A 47 -0.07 -9.67 5.36
N PHE A 48 0.72 -8.59 5.41
CA PHE A 48 2.16 -8.65 5.12
C PHE A 48 2.90 -9.34 6.29
N PRO A 49 3.92 -10.17 6.05
CA PRO A 49 4.74 -10.72 7.13
C PRO A 49 5.47 -9.62 7.89
N ALA A 50 5.90 -9.92 9.12
CA ALA A 50 6.76 -9.02 9.88
C ALA A 50 8.06 -8.75 9.11
N ILE A 51 8.37 -7.48 8.88
CA ILE A 51 9.57 -7.02 8.19
C ILE A 51 10.57 -6.54 9.24
N PRO A 52 11.88 -6.88 9.12
CA PRO A 52 12.89 -6.41 10.05
C PRO A 52 12.90 -4.88 10.18
N ASP A 53 13.13 -4.41 11.40
CA ASP A 53 13.41 -3.00 11.64
C ASP A 53 14.84 -2.69 11.16
N ALA A 54 14.94 -2.02 10.00
CA ALA A 54 16.18 -1.78 9.29
C ALA A 54 16.00 -0.59 8.32
N PRO A 55 17.10 0.00 7.81
CA PRO A 55 17.02 1.02 6.77
C PRO A 55 16.17 0.58 5.56
N ILE A 56 15.45 1.50 4.93
CA ILE A 56 14.46 1.19 3.89
C ILE A 56 15.00 0.36 2.71
N LEU A 57 16.26 0.54 2.33
CA LEU A 57 16.90 -0.25 1.26
C LEU A 57 17.16 -1.70 1.68
N GLU A 58 17.48 -1.94 2.94
CA GLU A 58 17.61 -3.28 3.50
C GLU A 58 16.25 -3.95 3.62
N ARG A 59 15.22 -3.23 4.06
CA ARG A 59 13.83 -3.71 4.06
C ARG A 59 13.36 -4.06 2.65
N ARG A 60 13.63 -3.21 1.64
CA ARG A 60 13.31 -3.49 0.22
C ARG A 60 13.98 -4.77 -0.28
N ARG A 61 15.26 -4.97 0.07
CA ARG A 61 16.00 -6.20 -0.27
C ARG A 61 15.37 -7.41 0.41
N TRP A 62 15.09 -7.29 1.71
CA TRP A 62 14.52 -8.36 2.51
C TRP A 62 13.16 -8.80 1.97
N VAL A 63 12.23 -7.88 1.68
CA VAL A 63 10.90 -8.27 1.15
C VAL A 63 10.99 -8.92 -0.22
N ARG A 64 11.94 -8.49 -1.06
CA ARG A 64 12.19 -9.14 -2.36
C ARG A 64 12.68 -10.58 -2.19
N GLU A 65 13.50 -10.84 -1.18
CA GLU A 65 14.10 -12.17 -0.94
C GLU A 65 13.14 -13.10 -0.18
N HIS A 66 12.33 -12.57 0.74
CA HIS A 66 11.56 -13.38 1.70
C HIS A 66 10.04 -13.27 1.55
N ALA A 67 9.53 -12.20 0.92
CA ALA A 67 8.10 -11.89 0.88
C ALA A 67 7.53 -11.60 -0.53
N ASP A 68 8.29 -11.89 -1.59
CA ASP A 68 7.85 -11.61 -2.98
C ASP A 68 6.57 -12.36 -3.38
N HIS A 69 6.27 -13.48 -2.72
CA HIS A 69 5.01 -14.20 -2.92
C HIS A 69 3.78 -13.34 -2.60
N ILE A 70 3.87 -12.42 -1.62
CA ILE A 70 2.78 -11.48 -1.30
C ILE A 70 2.56 -10.49 -2.44
N ARG A 71 3.65 -9.93 -2.99
CA ARG A 71 3.59 -9.07 -4.17
C ARG A 71 2.96 -9.80 -5.35
N ARG A 72 3.38 -11.03 -5.64
CA ARG A 72 2.80 -11.84 -6.74
C ARG A 72 1.30 -12.02 -6.57
N ILE A 73 0.83 -12.35 -5.38
CA ILE A 73 -0.60 -12.51 -5.09
C ILE A 73 -1.35 -11.18 -5.26
N ALA A 74 -0.77 -10.06 -4.86
CA ALA A 74 -1.43 -8.75 -4.94
C ALA A 74 -1.43 -8.15 -6.36
N MET A 75 -0.36 -8.35 -7.13
CA MET A 75 -0.11 -7.68 -8.42
C MET A 75 -0.50 -8.52 -9.63
N TYR A 76 -0.33 -9.85 -9.60
CA TYR A 76 -0.59 -10.69 -10.76
C TYR A 76 -2.07 -11.06 -10.90
N GLU A 77 -2.46 -11.35 -12.14
CA GLU A 77 -3.70 -12.05 -12.42
C GLU A 77 -3.76 -13.36 -11.60
N PRO A 78 -4.93 -13.74 -11.06
CA PRO A 78 -6.25 -13.17 -11.34
C PRO A 78 -6.69 -12.03 -10.39
N ARG A 79 -5.84 -11.60 -9.44
CA ARG A 79 -6.21 -10.61 -8.41
C ARG A 79 -5.83 -9.19 -8.79
N GLY A 80 -4.72 -9.04 -9.49
CA GLY A 80 -4.30 -7.80 -10.13
C GLY A 80 -4.37 -7.94 -11.65
N HIS A 81 -3.49 -7.22 -12.33
CA HIS A 81 -3.32 -7.22 -13.78
C HIS A 81 -1.93 -6.69 -14.11
N ARG A 82 -1.56 -6.70 -15.40
CA ARG A 82 -0.23 -6.28 -15.87
C ARG A 82 0.21 -4.92 -15.30
N ASP A 83 -0.70 -3.97 -15.26
CA ASP A 83 -0.45 -2.57 -14.86
C ASP A 83 -0.83 -2.30 -13.38
N MET A 84 -1.02 -3.33 -12.56
CA MET A 84 -1.33 -3.14 -11.14
C MET A 84 -0.10 -2.63 -10.40
N TYR A 85 -0.33 -1.64 -9.54
CA TYR A 85 0.68 -1.06 -8.64
C TYR A 85 0.20 -1.18 -7.20
N GLY A 86 1.12 -1.33 -6.26
CA GLY A 86 0.78 -1.48 -4.84
C GLY A 86 1.75 -0.77 -3.91
N ALA A 87 1.32 -0.62 -2.66
CA ALA A 87 2.12 -0.10 -1.58
C ALA A 87 1.78 -0.76 -0.25
N PHE A 88 2.72 -0.72 0.68
CA PHE A 88 2.46 -0.88 2.10
C PHE A 88 3.30 0.11 2.89
N VAL A 89 2.81 0.45 4.08
CA VAL A 89 3.46 1.39 5.00
C VAL A 89 4.05 0.65 6.19
N LEU A 90 5.11 1.20 6.75
CA LEU A 90 5.80 0.69 7.92
C LEU A 90 6.14 1.86 8.86
N PRO A 91 6.44 1.58 10.14
CA PRO A 91 7.15 2.54 10.97
C PRO A 91 8.44 3.00 10.26
N PRO A 92 8.75 4.30 10.30
CA PRO A 92 9.97 4.83 9.72
C PRO A 92 11.21 4.30 10.48
N HIS A 93 12.31 4.12 9.77
CA HIS A 93 13.63 3.96 10.38
C HIS A 93 14.37 5.31 10.45
N ARG A 94 14.07 6.23 9.51
CA ARG A 94 14.60 7.60 9.52
C ARG A 94 13.92 8.44 10.62
N PRO A 95 14.67 9.19 11.46
CA PRO A 95 14.09 9.99 12.55
C PRO A 95 13.30 11.20 12.05
N ASP A 96 13.55 11.63 10.82
CA ASP A 96 12.90 12.75 10.15
C ASP A 96 11.92 12.29 9.06
N ALA A 97 11.37 11.07 9.20
CA ALA A 97 10.21 10.59 8.45
C ALA A 97 9.07 10.24 9.43
N ASP A 98 7.83 10.34 8.95
CA ASP A 98 6.63 9.97 9.72
C ASP A 98 6.24 8.52 9.44
N LEU A 99 6.44 8.06 8.20
CA LEU A 99 6.15 6.72 7.74
C LEU A 99 7.23 6.25 6.76
N ALA A 100 7.50 4.94 6.72
CA ALA A 100 8.21 4.31 5.62
C ALA A 100 7.21 3.75 4.61
N VAL A 101 7.53 3.82 3.31
CA VAL A 101 6.71 3.26 2.23
C VAL A 101 7.53 2.40 1.30
N LEU A 102 7.00 1.22 0.97
CA LEU A 102 7.54 0.36 -0.07
C LEU A 102 6.48 0.14 -1.15
N PHE A 103 6.82 0.62 -2.34
CA PHE A 103 6.02 0.47 -3.56
C PHE A 103 6.37 -0.84 -4.27
N MET A 104 5.40 -1.43 -4.96
CA MET A 104 5.58 -2.66 -5.72
C MET A 104 4.75 -2.66 -7.00
N HIS A 105 5.20 -3.41 -8.00
CA HIS A 105 4.55 -3.59 -9.29
C HIS A 105 4.76 -5.02 -9.81
N ASN A 106 4.37 -5.27 -11.06
CA ASN A 106 4.49 -6.57 -11.72
C ASN A 106 5.92 -7.15 -11.74
N GLU A 107 6.96 -6.34 -11.78
CA GLU A 107 8.36 -6.77 -11.92
C GLU A 107 9.16 -6.73 -10.60
N GLY A 108 8.58 -6.20 -9.52
CA GLY A 108 9.25 -6.19 -8.21
C GLY A 108 8.84 -5.02 -7.33
N TYR A 109 9.81 -4.54 -6.54
CA TYR A 109 9.63 -3.43 -5.61
C TYR A 109 10.28 -2.17 -6.16
N SER A 110 9.54 -1.07 -6.26
CA SER A 110 10.00 0.19 -6.84
C SER A 110 10.88 1.00 -5.88
N THR A 111 11.54 2.03 -6.41
CA THR A 111 12.36 2.99 -5.65
C THR A 111 11.56 4.19 -5.14
N MET A 112 10.73 4.77 -5.99
CA MET A 112 9.84 5.91 -5.72
C MET A 112 8.67 5.86 -6.70
N CYS A 113 7.54 6.43 -6.30
CA CYS A 113 6.34 6.48 -7.13
C CYS A 113 5.54 7.77 -6.88
N GLY A 114 5.40 8.63 -7.89
CA GLY A 114 4.69 9.91 -7.77
C GLY A 114 3.18 9.75 -7.59
N HIS A 115 2.52 8.98 -8.47
CA HIS A 115 1.08 8.71 -8.37
C HIS A 115 0.74 7.98 -7.07
N GLY A 116 1.59 7.02 -6.69
CA GLY A 116 1.45 6.27 -5.45
C GLY A 116 1.58 7.15 -4.22
N THR A 117 2.49 8.12 -4.23
CA THR A 117 2.63 9.10 -3.14
C THR A 117 1.38 9.96 -2.99
N ILE A 118 0.82 10.45 -4.10
CA ILE A 118 -0.41 11.26 -4.10
C ILE A 118 -1.59 10.46 -3.56
N ALA A 119 -1.86 9.29 -4.14
CA ALA A 119 -3.00 8.46 -3.76
C ALA A 119 -2.89 7.98 -2.30
N LEU A 120 -1.70 7.53 -1.88
CA LEU A 120 -1.49 7.05 -0.52
C LEU A 120 -1.63 8.17 0.52
N ALA A 121 -1.06 9.36 0.27
CA ALA A 121 -1.15 10.47 1.22
C ALA A 121 -2.59 10.93 1.42
N ALA A 122 -3.39 11.03 0.35
CA ALA A 122 -4.82 11.33 0.45
C ALA A 122 -5.54 10.27 1.30
N ALA A 123 -5.35 8.98 0.98
CA ALA A 123 -6.00 7.89 1.68
C ALA A 123 -5.60 7.80 3.17
N LEU A 124 -4.34 8.07 3.52
CA LEU A 124 -3.89 8.07 4.91
C LEU A 124 -4.63 9.11 5.76
N VAL A 125 -4.89 10.30 5.20
CA VAL A 125 -5.64 11.36 5.89
C VAL A 125 -7.14 11.03 5.94
N GLU A 126 -7.74 10.64 4.81
CA GLU A 126 -9.19 10.34 4.73
C GLU A 126 -9.59 9.13 5.58
N GLN A 127 -8.73 8.11 5.67
CA GLN A 127 -8.96 6.92 6.49
C GLN A 127 -8.59 7.14 7.96
N GLY A 128 -8.13 8.34 8.35
CA GLY A 128 -7.74 8.67 9.71
C GLY A 128 -6.49 7.93 10.22
N PHE A 129 -5.67 7.37 9.33
CA PHE A 129 -4.37 6.79 9.68
C PHE A 129 -3.35 7.86 10.03
N VAL A 130 -3.46 9.03 9.41
CA VAL A 130 -2.77 10.25 9.78
C VAL A 130 -3.81 11.27 10.23
N VAL A 131 -3.57 11.90 11.38
CA VAL A 131 -4.46 12.93 11.91
C VAL A 131 -4.39 14.15 10.97
N ALA A 132 -5.56 14.58 10.50
CA ALA A 132 -5.65 15.74 9.61
C ALA A 132 -5.38 17.05 10.39
N GLU A 133 -4.38 17.79 9.92
CA GLU A 133 -4.20 19.21 10.21
C GLU A 133 -4.82 20.03 9.07
N VAL A 134 -5.68 20.99 9.41
CA VAL A 134 -6.42 21.83 8.45
C VAL A 134 -5.85 23.25 8.48
N PRO A 135 -5.56 23.89 7.33
CA PRO A 135 -5.96 23.50 5.97
C PRO A 135 -5.03 22.49 5.29
N GLU A 136 -3.92 22.12 5.92
CA GLU A 136 -2.91 21.30 5.28
C GLU A 136 -2.18 20.39 6.27
N THR A 137 -2.07 19.11 5.91
CA THR A 137 -1.31 18.08 6.65
C THR A 137 -0.05 17.74 5.88
N VAL A 138 1.09 17.65 6.57
CA VAL A 138 2.36 17.21 5.94
C VAL A 138 2.70 15.80 6.39
N ILE A 139 2.99 14.92 5.43
CA ILE A 139 3.44 13.54 5.67
C ILE A 139 4.80 13.35 5.01
N ARG A 140 5.80 12.98 5.79
CA ARG A 140 7.16 12.69 5.32
C ARG A 140 7.33 11.18 5.18
N PHE A 141 7.50 10.72 3.95
CA PHE A 141 7.73 9.32 3.62
C PHE A 141 9.22 9.02 3.49
N GLU A 142 9.70 8.03 4.23
CA GLU A 142 10.93 7.32 3.92
C GLU A 142 10.66 6.31 2.80
N ALA A 143 11.13 6.62 1.59
CA ALA A 143 11.06 5.73 0.44
C ALA A 143 12.48 5.24 0.07
N PRO A 144 12.61 4.15 -0.72
CA PRO A 144 13.93 3.67 -1.16
C PRO A 144 14.77 4.71 -1.92
N ALA A 145 14.15 5.70 -2.58
CA ALA A 145 14.88 6.79 -3.23
C ALA A 145 15.35 7.89 -2.26
N GLY A 146 14.80 7.97 -1.05
CA GLY A 146 15.06 9.02 -0.07
C GLY A 146 13.77 9.55 0.57
N LEU A 147 13.89 10.70 1.24
CA LEU A 147 12.74 11.39 1.85
C LEU A 147 11.86 12.05 0.79
N ILE A 148 10.56 11.85 0.91
CA ILE A 148 9.53 12.53 0.12
C ILE A 148 8.58 13.23 1.08
N SER A 149 8.25 14.49 0.84
CA SER A 149 7.31 15.25 1.69
C SER A 149 6.03 15.50 0.91
N ALA A 150 4.91 14.95 1.36
CA ALA A 150 3.59 15.20 0.78
C ALA A 150 2.81 16.21 1.63
N SER A 151 2.33 17.28 1.01
CA SER A 151 1.38 18.23 1.60
C SER A 151 -0.02 17.91 1.09
N VAL A 152 -0.92 17.57 2.01
CA VAL A 152 -2.31 17.19 1.77
C VAL A 152 -3.21 18.35 2.15
N ALA A 153 -3.79 19.02 1.15
CA ALA A 153 -4.77 20.07 1.38
C ALA A 153 -6.13 19.45 1.71
N SER A 154 -6.71 19.80 2.85
CA SER A 154 -7.99 19.25 3.29
C SER A 154 -8.85 20.27 4.02
N SER A 155 -10.15 19.98 4.09
CA SER A 155 -11.13 20.67 4.93
C SER A 155 -11.89 19.65 5.78
N VAL A 156 -12.71 20.13 6.70
CA VAL A 156 -13.66 19.27 7.42
C VAL A 156 -14.98 19.26 6.64
N ASP A 157 -15.45 18.08 6.25
CA ASP A 157 -16.75 17.93 5.64
C ASP A 157 -17.85 18.25 6.68
N PRO A 158 -18.77 19.20 6.41
CA PRO A 158 -19.73 19.67 7.41
C PRO A 158 -20.83 18.64 7.73
N THR A 159 -20.97 17.58 6.94
CA THR A 159 -22.01 16.56 7.13
C THR A 159 -21.49 15.39 7.96
N SER A 160 -20.30 14.90 7.63
CA SER A 160 -19.65 13.74 8.26
C SER A 160 -18.71 14.13 9.41
N GLY A 161 -18.22 15.38 9.43
CA GLY A 161 -17.17 15.82 10.34
C GLY A 161 -15.79 15.20 10.04
N LEU A 162 -15.64 14.47 8.93
CA LEU A 162 -14.41 13.81 8.53
C LEU A 162 -13.55 14.71 7.62
N PRO A 163 -12.24 14.45 7.50
CA PRO A 163 -11.38 15.13 6.54
C PRO A 163 -11.87 14.91 5.10
N SER A 164 -11.94 15.98 4.33
CA SER A 164 -12.19 15.96 2.88
C SER A 164 -10.94 16.49 2.17
N VAL A 165 -10.24 15.61 1.46
CA VAL A 165 -9.00 15.98 0.76
C VAL A 165 -9.36 16.65 -0.57
N SER A 166 -8.80 17.85 -0.80
CA SER A 166 -9.00 18.61 -2.04
C SER A 166 -7.82 18.53 -3.00
N GLY A 167 -6.64 18.13 -2.50
CA GLY A 167 -5.48 17.90 -3.35
C GLY A 167 -4.24 17.50 -2.57
N VAL A 168 -3.27 16.93 -3.28
CA VAL A 168 -1.95 16.57 -2.75
C VAL A 168 -0.88 17.15 -3.65
N ARG A 169 0.13 17.76 -3.04
CA ARG A 169 1.40 18.08 -3.70
C ARG A 169 2.53 17.37 -2.96
N PHE A 170 3.63 17.09 -3.64
CA PHE A 170 4.79 16.51 -2.97
C PHE A 170 6.10 17.13 -3.45
N THR A 171 7.06 17.23 -2.54
CA THR A 171 8.45 17.52 -2.84
C THR A 171 9.17 16.19 -2.97
N ASN A 172 9.63 15.91 -4.18
CA ASN A 172 10.39 14.70 -4.50
C ASN A 172 11.87 14.85 -4.10
N VAL A 173 12.60 13.74 -4.15
CA VAL A 173 14.06 13.75 -4.06
C VAL A 173 14.68 14.56 -5.21
N PRO A 174 15.91 15.11 -5.04
CA PRO A 174 16.61 15.81 -6.10
C PRO A 174 16.67 14.99 -7.39
N SER A 175 16.26 15.62 -8.49
CA SER A 175 16.23 15.01 -9.82
C SER A 175 17.22 15.74 -10.73
N TYR A 176 17.90 15.03 -11.63
CA TYR A 176 18.91 15.60 -12.50
C TYR A 176 18.89 14.95 -13.89
N LEU A 177 19.42 15.66 -14.89
CA LEU A 177 19.60 15.16 -16.25
C LEU A 177 20.86 14.28 -16.29
N ALA A 178 20.68 12.97 -16.48
CA ALA A 178 21.81 12.03 -16.50
C ALA A 178 22.58 12.05 -17.84
N ALA A 179 21.89 12.21 -18.96
CA ALA A 179 22.46 12.31 -20.30
C ALA A 179 21.52 13.12 -21.22
N SER A 180 22.11 13.87 -22.15
CA SER A 180 21.42 14.51 -23.27
C SER A 180 22.03 14.03 -24.60
N ASP A 181 21.37 14.35 -25.71
CA ASP A 181 21.93 14.16 -27.06
C ASP A 181 22.28 12.70 -27.42
N LEU A 182 21.55 11.75 -26.84
CA LEU A 182 21.67 10.32 -27.15
C LEU A 182 21.24 10.05 -28.60
N ARG A 183 22.05 9.31 -29.33
CA ARG A 183 21.66 8.74 -30.64
C ARG A 183 21.14 7.32 -30.40
N LEU A 184 19.89 7.11 -30.79
CA LEU A 184 19.22 5.80 -30.75
C LEU A 184 19.69 4.92 -31.91
#